data_AF-A0A7X2MQJ6-F1
#
_entry.id   AF-A0A7X2MQJ6-F1
#
_cell.length_a   1.000
_cell.length_b   1.000
_cell.length_c   1.000
_cell.angle_alpha   90.00
_cell.angle_beta   90.00
_cell.angle_gamma   90.00
#
_symmetry.space_group_name_H-M   'P 1'
#
loop_
_entity.id
_entity.type
_entity.pdbx_description
1 polymer ?
#
loop_
_entity_poly.entity_id
_entity_poly.type
_entity_poly.pdbx_seq_one_letter_code
_entity_poly.pdbx_strand_id
1 'polypeptide(L)'
;VKTCPTGAIHFGSKSDMLTLAEERVAELKSRGFAQAGLYNPEGVGGTHVMYVLHHADKPQLYHGLPANPGISPTVTFWKGIWKPLAAVGFAATFAASIFHYVGVGPNRVTEEHDDNDDHPEERK
;
A
#
# COMPACT_ATOMS: atom_id res chain seq x y z
N VAL A 1 -27.01 13.17 -3.85
CA VAL A 1 -27.79 11.93 -3.65
C VAL A 1 -29.27 12.29 -3.61
N LYS A 2 -30.15 11.61 -4.34
CA LYS A 2 -31.57 12.01 -4.47
C LYS A 2 -32.57 10.94 -4.02
N THR A 3 -32.14 9.69 -3.84
CA THR A 3 -33.05 8.55 -3.69
C THR A 3 -33.31 8.13 -2.25
N CYS A 4 -32.55 8.62 -1.26
CA CYS A 4 -32.74 8.22 0.15
C CYS A 4 -34.03 8.86 0.71
N PRO A 5 -35.10 8.08 0.98
CA PRO A 5 -36.40 8.65 1.33
C PRO A 5 -36.44 9.33 2.71
N THR A 6 -35.61 8.85 3.63
CA THR A 6 -35.56 9.32 5.02
C THR A 6 -34.54 10.43 5.24
N GLY A 7 -33.80 10.83 4.19
CA GLY A 7 -32.73 11.80 4.32
C GLY A 7 -31.51 11.30 5.09
N ALA A 8 -31.32 9.99 5.25
CA ALA A 8 -30.13 9.47 5.95
C ALA A 8 -28.80 9.74 5.21
N ILE A 9 -28.86 10.04 3.91
CA ILE A 9 -27.70 10.34 3.06
C ILE A 9 -27.78 11.79 2.60
N HIS A 10 -26.82 12.60 3.03
CA HIS A 10 -26.63 13.97 2.59
C HIS A 10 -25.42 14.07 1.65
N PHE A 11 -25.39 15.11 0.82
CA PHE A 11 -24.31 15.35 -0.13
C PHE A 11 -24.07 16.85 -0.27
N GLY A 12 -22.81 17.25 -0.24
CA GLY A 12 -22.39 18.65 -0.32
C GLY A 12 -20.87 18.76 -0.27
N SER A 13 -20.37 19.96 0.02
CA SER A 13 -18.93 20.15 0.26
C SER A 13 -18.52 19.42 1.55
N LYS A 14 -17.24 19.03 1.65
CA LYS A 14 -16.75 18.31 2.85
C LYS A 14 -16.95 19.14 4.12
N SER A 15 -16.68 20.44 4.08
CA SER A 15 -16.88 21.33 5.23
C SER A 15 -18.33 21.37 5.67
N ASP A 16 -19.29 21.50 4.74
CA ASP A 16 -20.71 21.55 5.10
C ASP A 16 -21.19 20.23 5.69
N MET A 17 -20.68 19.11 5.17
CA MET A 17 -21.01 17.78 5.69
C MET A 17 -20.37 17.49 7.05
N LEU A 18 -19.22 18.11 7.38
CA LEU A 18 -18.64 18.04 8.71
C LEU A 18 -19.51 18.81 9.72
N THR A 19 -19.90 20.05 9.39
CA THR A 19 -20.81 20.85 10.23
C THR A 19 -22.13 20.12 10.47
N LEU A 20 -22.76 19.60 9.41
CA LEU A 20 -24.00 18.83 9.51
C LEU A 20 -23.84 17.56 10.36
N ALA A 21 -22.70 16.88 10.26
CA ALA A 21 -22.40 15.71 11.07
C ALA A 21 -22.26 16.07 12.56
N GLU A 22 -21.61 17.19 12.90
CA GLU A 22 -21.47 17.68 14.27
C GLU A 22 -22.83 18.00 14.90
N GLU A 23 -23.71 18.70 14.17
CA GLU A 23 -25.08 18.96 14.60
C GLU A 23 -25.84 17.65 14.88
N ARG A 24 -25.72 16.68 13.98
CA ARG A 24 -26.37 15.37 14.13
C ARG A 24 -25.82 14.58 15.31
N VAL A 25 -24.51 14.62 15.54
CA VAL A 25 -23.87 13.98 16.71
C VAL A 25 -24.37 14.60 18.01
N ALA A 26 -24.49 15.93 18.07
CA ALA A 26 -25.02 16.63 19.24
C ALA A 26 -26.48 16.22 19.53
N GLU A 27 -27.32 16.11 18.51
CA GLU A 27 -28.71 15.61 18.66
C GLU A 27 -28.73 14.16 19.16
N LEU A 28 -27.88 13.28 18.62
CA LEU A 28 -27.84 11.88 19.09
C LEU A 28 -27.41 11.79 20.55
N LYS A 29 -26.43 12.59 20.97
CA LYS A 29 -25.99 12.65 22.36
C LYS A 29 -27.10 13.14 23.28
N SER A 30 -27.90 14.13 22.88
CA SER A 30 -29.04 14.60 23.69
C SER A 30 -30.14 13.56 23.84
N ARG A 31 -30.22 12.60 22.90
CA ARG A 31 -31.16 11.48 22.90
C ARG A 31 -30.64 10.22 23.62
N GLY A 32 -29.49 10.31 24.31
CA GLY A 32 -28.93 9.24 25.13
C GLY A 32 -27.83 8.41 24.48
N PHE A 33 -27.44 8.69 23.23
CA PHE A 33 -26.29 8.04 22.58
C PHE A 33 -24.98 8.75 22.96
N ALA A 34 -24.50 8.53 24.18
CA ALA A 34 -23.31 9.20 24.72
C ALA A 34 -22.06 9.02 23.82
N GLN A 35 -21.94 7.87 23.16
CA GLN A 35 -20.83 7.52 22.27
C GLN A 35 -21.14 7.80 20.78
N ALA A 36 -22.14 8.63 20.47
CA ALA A 36 -22.36 9.05 19.10
C ALA A 36 -21.19 9.89 18.59
N GLY A 37 -20.85 9.72 17.32
CA GLY A 37 -19.69 10.40 16.74
C GLY A 37 -19.63 10.27 15.22
N LEU A 38 -18.79 11.10 14.62
CA LEU A 38 -18.50 11.07 13.20
C LEU A 38 -17.39 10.06 12.92
N TYR A 39 -17.66 9.14 12.01
CA TYR A 39 -16.65 8.25 11.45
C TYR A 39 -16.04 8.88 10.19
N ASN A 40 -14.87 9.47 10.36
CA ASN A 40 -14.03 10.07 9.32
C ASN A 40 -12.55 9.77 9.63
N PRO A 41 -12.07 8.54 9.34
CA PRO A 41 -10.83 8.01 9.92
C PRO A 41 -9.57 8.74 9.45
N GLU A 42 -8.77 9.23 10.39
CA GLU A 42 -7.52 9.96 10.12
C GLU A 42 -6.41 9.08 9.54
N GLY A 43 -6.41 7.78 9.84
CA GLY A 43 -5.41 6.82 9.34
C GLY A 43 -5.37 6.68 7.81
N VAL A 44 -6.37 7.21 7.11
CA VAL A 44 -6.42 7.32 5.65
C VAL A 44 -6.52 8.77 5.14
N GLY A 45 -6.26 9.76 6.00
CA GLY A 45 -6.35 11.20 5.69
C GLY A 45 -7.79 11.74 5.71
N GLY A 46 -8.71 11.04 6.35
CA GLY A 46 -10.14 11.28 6.25
C GLY A 46 -10.74 10.73 4.95
N THR A 47 -12.05 10.81 4.85
CA THR A 47 -12.85 10.20 3.78
C THR A 47 -13.77 11.22 3.14
N HIS A 48 -14.19 10.94 1.91
CA HIS A 48 -15.21 11.73 1.20
C HIS A 48 -16.62 11.13 1.33
N VAL A 49 -16.73 10.00 2.03
CA VAL A 49 -17.97 9.38 2.47
C VAL A 49 -17.80 9.09 3.95
N MET A 50 -18.55 9.79 4.78
CA MET A 50 -18.45 9.74 6.23
C MET A 50 -19.77 9.24 6.80
N TYR A 51 -19.73 8.69 8.02
CA TYR A 51 -20.93 8.19 8.71
C TYR A 51 -21.09 8.89 10.05
N VAL A 52 -22.32 9.21 10.43
CA VAL A 52 -22.63 9.53 11.82
C VAL A 52 -23.11 8.24 12.49
N LEU A 53 -22.38 7.78 13.50
CA LEU A 53 -22.63 6.53 14.19
C LEU A 53 -23.24 6.81 15.56
N HIS A 54 -24.11 5.92 16.02
CA HIS A 54 -24.65 5.93 17.38
C HIS A 54 -23.61 5.42 18.39
N HIS A 55 -22.75 4.50 17.95
CA HIS A 55 -21.66 3.89 18.70
C HIS A 55 -20.34 4.07 17.93
N ALA A 56 -19.84 5.30 17.89
CA ALA A 56 -18.57 5.59 17.22
C ALA A 56 -17.35 4.98 17.96
N ASP A 57 -17.52 4.59 19.23
CA ASP A 57 -16.56 3.82 20.02
C ASP A 57 -16.42 2.37 19.57
N LYS A 58 -17.46 1.82 18.93
CA LYS A 58 -17.53 0.42 18.48
C LYS A 58 -18.03 0.34 17.02
N PRO A 59 -17.31 0.92 16.06
CA PRO A 59 -17.71 0.91 14.67
C PRO A 59 -17.89 -0.52 14.11
N GLN A 60 -17.20 -1.51 14.66
CA GLN A 60 -17.32 -2.91 14.25
C GLN A 60 -18.73 -3.48 14.39
N LEU A 61 -19.58 -2.89 15.25
CA LEU A 61 -21.00 -3.24 15.37
C LEU A 61 -21.75 -3.00 14.05
N TYR A 62 -21.28 -2.07 13.22
CA TYR A 62 -21.84 -1.75 11.90
C TYR A 62 -21.22 -2.66 10.83
N HIS A 63 -21.55 -3.96 10.87
CA HIS A 63 -21.09 -4.97 9.90
C HIS A 63 -19.57 -5.00 9.68
N GLY A 64 -18.79 -4.92 10.76
CA GLY A 64 -17.34 -5.04 10.69
C GLY A 64 -16.62 -3.79 10.17
N LEU A 65 -17.27 -2.61 10.24
CA LEU A 65 -16.60 -1.34 9.94
C LEU A 65 -15.33 -1.20 10.83
N PRO A 66 -14.13 -1.05 10.24
CA PRO A 66 -12.88 -1.01 11.00
C PRO A 66 -12.84 0.18 11.98
N ALA A 67 -12.26 0.01 13.18
CA ALA A 67 -12.13 1.15 14.10
C ALA A 67 -11.10 2.18 13.68
N ASN A 68 -9.90 1.71 13.33
CA ASN A 68 -8.79 2.57 12.96
C ASN A 68 -8.18 2.06 11.64
N PRO A 69 -8.88 2.21 10.50
CA PRO A 69 -8.31 1.82 9.23
C PRO A 69 -7.12 2.72 8.89
N GLY A 70 -6.09 2.12 8.30
CA GLY A 70 -4.92 2.83 7.84
C GLY A 70 -4.20 2.02 6.76
N ILE A 71 -3.21 2.66 6.13
CA ILE A 71 -2.38 1.98 5.14
C ILE A 71 -1.48 0.99 5.88
N SER A 72 -1.47 -0.27 5.43
CA SER A 72 -0.65 -1.32 6.04
C SER A 72 0.85 -0.91 6.06
N PRO A 73 1.58 -1.13 7.16
CA PRO A 73 3.01 -0.87 7.25
C PRO A 73 3.83 -1.54 6.14
N THR A 74 3.45 -2.76 5.75
CA THR A 74 4.11 -3.49 4.66
C THR A 74 3.92 -2.80 3.31
N VAL A 75 2.73 -2.27 3.03
CA VAL A 75 2.45 -1.51 1.80
C VAL A 75 3.22 -0.19 1.82
N THR A 76 3.25 0.49 2.97
CA THR A 76 4.03 1.73 3.16
C THR A 76 5.52 1.50 2.91
N PHE A 77 6.10 0.40 3.42
CA PHE A 77 7.49 0.04 3.14
C PHE A 77 7.72 -0.27 1.66
N TRP A 78 6.91 -1.18 1.09
CA TRP A 78 7.02 -1.64 -0.30
C TRP A 78 6.90 -0.51 -1.31
N LYS A 79 5.94 0.41 -1.10
CA LYS A 79 5.74 1.56 -1.99
C LYS A 79 6.58 2.77 -1.62
N GLY A 80 7.14 2.80 -0.41
CA GLY A 80 8.00 3.86 0.11
C GLY A 80 9.46 3.57 -0.19
N ILE A 81 10.27 3.41 0.86
CA ILE A 81 11.74 3.38 0.77
C ILE A 81 12.30 2.24 -0.11
N TRP A 82 11.54 1.14 -0.26
CA TRP A 82 11.98 0.03 -1.09
C TRP A 82 12.15 0.43 -2.55
N LYS A 83 11.30 1.30 -3.10
CA LYS A 83 11.40 1.75 -4.50
C LYS A 83 12.71 2.48 -4.82
N PRO A 84 13.10 3.56 -4.13
CA PRO A 84 14.36 4.23 -4.41
C PRO A 84 15.57 3.34 -4.09
N LEU A 85 15.51 2.51 -3.04
CA LEU A 85 16.60 1.58 -2.74
C LEU A 85 16.83 0.57 -3.86
N ALA A 86 15.75 -0.01 -4.39
CA ALA A 86 15.80 -0.91 -5.52
C ALA A 86 16.33 -0.22 -6.79
N ALA A 87 15.90 1.03 -7.05
CA ALA A 87 16.40 1.82 -8.18
C ALA A 87 17.91 2.08 -8.08
N VAL A 88 18.40 2.44 -6.90
CA VAL A 88 19.84 2.61 -6.64
C VAL A 88 20.60 1.30 -6.81
N GLY A 89 20.09 0.20 -6.24
CA GLY A 89 20.69 -1.12 -6.39
C GLY A 89 20.78 -1.57 -7.85
N PHE A 90 19.74 -1.30 -8.63
CA PHE A 90 19.73 -1.58 -10.08
C PHE A 90 20.80 -0.76 -10.81
N ALA A 91 20.84 0.56 -10.59
CA ALA A 91 21.84 1.43 -11.22
C ALA A 91 23.28 1.04 -10.85
N ALA A 92 23.52 0.72 -9.58
CA ALA A 92 24.82 0.27 -9.09
C ALA A 92 25.23 -1.07 -9.72
N THR A 93 24.31 -2.04 -9.78
CA THR A 93 24.57 -3.35 -10.40
C THR A 93 24.88 -3.20 -11.89
N PHE A 94 24.12 -2.37 -12.60
CA PHE A 94 24.34 -2.10 -14.01
C PHE A 94 25.71 -1.44 -14.26
N ALA A 95 26.05 -0.42 -13.47
CA ALA A 95 27.35 0.24 -13.55
C ALA A 95 28.50 -0.73 -13.24
N ALA A 96 28.39 -1.50 -12.16
CA ALA A 96 29.38 -2.49 -11.77
C ALA A 96 29.59 -3.54 -12.87
N SER A 97 28.52 -3.97 -13.53
CA SER A 97 28.59 -4.92 -14.65
C SER A 97 29.39 -4.35 -15.83
N ILE A 98 29.14 -3.09 -16.19
CA ILE A 98 29.89 -2.39 -17.26
C ILE A 98 31.37 -2.26 -16.87
N PHE A 99 31.66 -1.76 -15.67
CA PHE A 99 33.05 -1.57 -15.24
C PHE A 99 33.81 -2.88 -15.07
N HIS A 100 33.16 -3.94 -14.57
CA HIS A 100 33.76 -5.27 -14.48
C HIS A 100 34.11 -5.80 -15.87
N TYR A 101 33.18 -5.71 -16.84
CA TYR A 101 33.43 -6.19 -18.20
C TYR A 101 34.56 -5.43 -18.88
N VAL A 102 34.59 -4.10 -18.78
CA VAL A 102 35.65 -3.27 -19.38
C VAL A 102 37.01 -3.47 -18.70
N GLY A 103 37.04 -3.59 -17.37
CA GLY A 103 38.28 -3.69 -16.59
C GLY A 103 38.91 -5.08 -16.56
N VAL A 104 38.10 -6.15 -16.47
CA VAL A 104 38.58 -7.54 -16.37
C VAL A 104 38.62 -8.22 -17.74
N GLY A 105 37.68 -7.86 -18.63
CA GLY A 105 37.53 -8.48 -19.94
C GLY A 105 36.69 -9.77 -19.93
N PRO A 106 36.38 -10.30 -21.12
CA PRO A 106 35.58 -11.51 -21.26
C PRO A 106 36.37 -12.77 -20.86
N ASN A 107 35.70 -13.75 -20.24
CA ASN A 107 36.29 -15.07 -20.05
C ASN A 107 36.34 -15.82 -21.39
N ARG A 108 37.54 -16.15 -21.87
CA ARG A 108 37.76 -16.89 -23.12
C ARG A 108 38.14 -18.33 -22.79
N VAL A 109 37.62 -19.27 -23.57
CA VAL A 109 38.09 -20.66 -23.52
C VAL A 109 39.41 -20.72 -24.28
N THR A 110 40.44 -21.28 -23.67
CA THR A 110 41.71 -21.60 -24.33
C THR A 110 41.54 -22.92 -25.07
N GLU A 111 41.85 -22.97 -26.36
CA GLU A 111 41.74 -24.20 -27.19
C GLU A 111 42.72 -25.32 -26.78
N GLU A 112 43.63 -25.08 -25.84
CA GLU A 112 44.66 -26.05 -25.39
C GLU A 112 44.14 -27.19 -24.48
N HIS A 113 42.83 -27.41 -24.38
CA HIS A 113 42.22 -28.47 -23.57
C HIS A 113 41.20 -29.32 -24.34
N ASP A 114 41.40 -29.50 -25.65
CA ASP A 114 40.69 -30.52 -26.46
C ASP A 114 41.65 -31.54 -27.12
N ASP A 115 42.95 -31.52 -26.75
CA ASP A 115 43.98 -32.42 -27.32
C ASP A 115 44.25 -33.68 -26.46
N ASN A 116 43.42 -34.04 -25.48
CA ASN A 116 43.65 -35.21 -24.62
C ASN A 116 42.52 -36.25 -24.55
N ASP A 117 41.51 -36.17 -25.41
CA ASP A 117 40.49 -37.22 -25.59
C ASP A 117 40.78 -38.11 -26.82
N ASP A 118 42.06 -38.38 -27.11
CA ASP A 118 42.43 -39.42 -28.09
C ASP A 118 42.37 -40.80 -27.42
N HIS A 119 41.25 -41.48 -27.66
CA HIS A 119 41.06 -42.91 -27.46
C HIS A 119 42.26 -43.72 -27.98
N PRO A 120 42.79 -44.71 -27.21
CA PRO A 120 43.77 -45.63 -27.78
C PRO A 120 43.05 -46.56 -28.76
N GLU A 121 43.18 -46.31 -30.07
CA GLU A 121 42.84 -47.30 -31.09
C GLU A 121 43.80 -48.49 -31.02
N GLU A 122 43.24 -49.66 -30.76
CA GLU A 122 43.83 -50.96 -31.07
C GLU A 122 44.31 -51.03 -32.52
N ARG A 123 45.57 -51.44 -32.75
CA ARG A 123 45.91 -52.15 -33.98
C ARG A 123 47.12 -53.10 -33.83
N LYS A 124 46.77 -54.39 -33.70
CA LYS A 124 47.42 -55.63 -34.16
C LYS A 124 48.90 -55.85 -33.94
#